data_AF-A0A5M9M6D3-F1
#
_entry.id   AF-A0A5M9M6D3-F1
#
_cell.length_a   1.000
_cell.length_b   1.000
_cell.length_c   1.000
_cell.angle_alpha   90.00
_cell.angle_beta   90.00
_cell.angle_gamma   90.00
#
_symmetry.space_group_name_H-M   'P 1'
#
loop_
_entity.id
_entity.type
_entity.pdbx_description
1 polymer ?
#
loop_
_entity_poly.entity_id
_entity_poly.type
_entity_poly.pdbx_seq_one_letter_code
_entity_poly.pdbx_strand_id
1 'polypeptide(L)'
;MPGSTVEKEYQRRIAAINAVIAFCNVEEGSGRPNIAQKRKCSAMADLPSAPPAKRQERTSTDECKTALCQAVASVCISTPNERPKICFLCLGNPRLPEHERLKTYSTPGSLSLHFVDWHVKPYPKEMRVKCGVCNKELEHKAHLMNHAETAHGIVSRLPLSALGPI
;
A
#
# COMPACT_ATOMS: atom_id res chain seq x y z
N MET A 1 39.51 -9.24 4.23
CA MET A 1 40.77 -9.39 3.46
C MET A 1 40.66 -8.56 2.18
N PRO A 2 41.63 -7.69 1.89
CA PRO A 2 41.67 -6.92 0.63
C PRO A 2 41.71 -7.83 -0.60
N GLY A 3 41.10 -7.39 -1.70
CA GLY A 3 41.11 -8.12 -2.96
C GLY A 3 42.52 -8.32 -3.50
N SER A 4 42.79 -9.49 -4.09
CA SER A 4 44.12 -9.83 -4.63
C SER A 4 44.51 -9.02 -5.88
N THR A 5 43.58 -8.26 -6.45
CA THR A 5 43.77 -7.32 -7.56
C THR A 5 42.85 -6.12 -7.37
N VAL A 6 43.17 -5.01 -8.03
CA VAL A 6 42.36 -3.78 -8.01
C VAL A 6 40.91 -4.07 -8.40
N GLU A 7 40.68 -4.80 -9.50
CA GLU A 7 39.35 -5.19 -9.96
C GLU A 7 38.56 -5.98 -8.90
N LYS A 8 39.21 -6.95 -8.25
CA LYS A 8 38.57 -7.76 -7.20
C LYS A 8 38.24 -6.94 -5.96
N GLU A 9 39.06 -5.96 -5.63
CA GLU A 9 38.77 -5.04 -4.52
C GLU A 9 37.61 -4.11 -4.86
N TYR A 10 37.51 -3.60 -6.10
CA TYR A 10 36.33 -2.86 -6.55
C TYR A 10 35.06 -3.70 -6.47
N GLN A 11 35.07 -4.93 -6.98
CA GLN A 11 33.93 -5.84 -6.91
C GLN A 11 33.52 -6.13 -5.46
N ARG A 12 34.49 -6.34 -4.56
CA ARG A 12 34.22 -6.54 -3.13
C ARG A 12 33.56 -5.32 -2.50
N ARG A 13 34.02 -4.11 -2.81
CA ARG A 13 33.43 -2.86 -2.30
C ARG A 13 32.00 -2.67 -2.80
N ILE A 14 31.76 -2.91 -4.09
CA ILE A 14 30.42 -2.87 -4.68
C ILE A 14 29.51 -3.89 -3.99
N ALA A 15 29.98 -5.13 -3.81
CA ALA A 15 29.21 -6.17 -3.13
C ALA A 15 28.90 -5.81 -1.67
N ALA A 16 29.86 -5.23 -0.94
CA ALA A 16 29.65 -4.76 0.43
C ALA A 16 28.64 -3.60 0.50
N ILE A 17 28.74 -2.62 -0.41
CA ILE A 17 27.78 -1.52 -0.52
C ILE A 17 26.38 -2.07 -0.81
N ASN A 18 26.25 -2.98 -1.78
CA ASN A 18 24.97 -3.62 -2.10
C ASN A 18 24.41 -4.41 -0.92
N ALA A 19 25.27 -5.09 -0.14
CA ALA A 19 24.86 -5.80 1.07
C ALA A 19 24.35 -4.85 2.16
N VAL A 20 25.01 -3.71 2.37
CA VAL A 20 24.56 -2.68 3.31
C VAL A 20 23.26 -2.04 2.84
N ILE A 21 23.13 -1.70 1.54
CA ILE A 21 21.89 -1.20 0.96
C ILE A 21 20.75 -2.22 1.14
N ALA A 22 21.02 -3.52 1.01
CA ALA A 22 20.03 -4.55 1.26
C ALA A 22 19.58 -4.58 2.75
N PHE A 23 20.48 -4.25 3.68
CA PHE A 23 20.22 -4.30 5.12
C PHE A 23 19.56 -3.02 5.68
N CYS A 24 20.03 -1.83 5.30
CA CYS A 24 19.58 -0.52 5.82
C CYS A 24 18.14 -0.13 5.45
N ASN A 25 17.40 -1.10 4.95
CA ASN A 25 16.20 -0.95 4.18
C ASN A 25 15.03 -1.80 4.73
N VAL A 26 15.30 -2.61 5.76
CA VAL A 26 14.29 -3.33 6.54
C VAL A 26 13.46 -2.33 7.35
N GLU A 27 12.18 -2.20 7.00
CA GLU A 27 11.18 -1.80 7.99
C GLU A 27 10.98 -3.00 8.92
N GLU A 28 11.31 -2.85 10.19
CA GLU A 28 11.05 -3.87 11.21
C GLU A 28 9.53 -4.11 11.29
N GLY A 29 9.08 -5.22 10.70
CA GLY A 29 7.67 -5.54 10.58
C GLY A 29 7.43 -6.87 9.87
N SER A 30 8.17 -7.90 10.26
CA SER A 30 7.92 -9.29 9.84
C SER A 30 6.64 -9.81 10.50
N GLY A 31 5.49 -9.48 9.91
CA GLY A 31 4.25 -10.23 10.09
C GLY A 31 4.02 -11.08 8.85
N ARG A 32 4.41 -12.36 8.89
CA ARG A 32 3.90 -13.35 7.93
C ARG A 32 2.37 -13.25 7.91
N PRO A 33 1.69 -13.18 6.75
CA PRO A 33 0.25 -13.28 6.73
C PRO A 33 -0.14 -14.69 7.21
N ASN A 34 -0.60 -14.79 8.45
CA ASN A 34 -1.33 -15.96 8.91
C ASN A 34 -2.61 -16.03 8.08
N ILE A 35 -2.59 -16.87 7.05
CA ILE A 35 -3.79 -17.40 6.42
C ILE A 35 -4.43 -18.33 7.46
N ALA A 36 -5.06 -17.75 8.48
CA ALA A 36 -5.87 -18.45 9.46
C ALA A 36 -7.35 -18.21 9.13
N GLN A 37 -7.80 -18.98 8.14
CA GLN A 37 -9.06 -19.72 8.14
C GLN A 37 -10.27 -19.06 8.84
N LYS A 38 -11.20 -18.61 8.01
CA LYS A 38 -12.64 -18.47 8.25
C LYS A 38 -13.13 -19.17 9.53
N ARG A 39 -13.59 -18.40 10.51
CA ARG A 39 -14.71 -18.83 11.34
C ARG A 39 -15.95 -18.08 10.88
N LYS A 40 -16.80 -18.82 10.16
CA LYS A 40 -18.21 -18.50 9.99
C LYS A 40 -18.83 -18.50 11.38
N CYS A 41 -19.55 -17.44 11.75
CA CYS A 41 -20.59 -17.53 12.76
C CYS A 41 -21.92 -17.26 12.05
N SER A 42 -22.69 -18.33 11.84
CA SER A 42 -24.09 -18.28 11.44
C SER A 42 -24.92 -19.07 12.45
N ALA A 43 -25.88 -18.41 13.12
CA ALA A 43 -27.15 -18.91 13.67
C ALA A 43 -27.71 -17.79 14.59
N MET A 44 -28.71 -16.98 14.17
CA MET A 44 -30.19 -17.15 14.35
C MET A 44 -30.58 -17.16 15.84
N ALA A 45 -31.57 -16.44 16.40
CA ALA A 45 -32.71 -15.59 16.00
C ALA A 45 -32.98 -14.64 17.23
N ASP A 46 -33.72 -13.54 17.21
CA ASP A 46 -35.15 -13.38 16.95
C ASP A 46 -35.51 -11.88 16.82
N LEU A 47 -36.48 -11.58 15.96
CA LEU A 47 -37.20 -10.30 15.88
C LEU A 47 -38.49 -10.38 16.73
N PRO A 48 -39.02 -9.22 17.19
CA PRO A 48 -40.27 -8.74 16.57
C PRO A 48 -40.27 -7.24 16.24
N SER A 49 -41.30 -6.84 15.51
CA SER A 49 -41.37 -5.77 14.50
C SER A 49 -42.01 -4.43 14.95
N ALA A 50 -41.50 -3.32 14.37
CA ALA A 50 -42.12 -2.02 13.98
C ALA A 50 -42.58 -1.00 15.06
N PRO A 51 -42.69 0.35 14.78
CA PRO A 51 -42.81 1.05 13.48
C PRO A 51 -41.83 2.25 13.24
N PRO A 52 -41.89 2.97 12.08
CA PRO A 52 -40.74 3.67 11.51
C PRO A 52 -40.62 5.13 11.94
N ALA A 53 -39.40 5.57 12.29
CA ALA A 53 -39.04 6.97 12.43
C ALA A 53 -37.99 7.35 11.38
N LYS A 54 -38.47 8.05 10.37
CA LYS A 54 -37.78 8.56 9.19
C LYS A 54 -36.88 9.75 9.58
N ARG A 55 -35.63 9.52 10.01
CA ARG A 55 -34.58 10.57 10.10
C ARG A 55 -33.19 10.01 10.48
N GLN A 56 -32.49 9.32 9.56
CA GLN A 56 -31.09 8.91 9.85
C GLN A 56 -30.21 8.72 8.60
N GLU A 57 -30.37 9.56 7.58
CA GLU A 57 -29.59 9.44 6.33
C GLU A 57 -28.59 10.58 6.12
N ARG A 58 -28.71 11.67 6.91
CA ARG A 58 -27.85 12.86 6.78
C ARG A 58 -26.56 12.81 7.60
N THR A 59 -26.53 12.07 8.71
CA THR A 59 -25.36 12.02 9.62
C THR A 59 -24.30 11.01 9.17
N SER A 60 -24.70 9.79 8.79
CA SER A 60 -23.77 8.74 8.34
C SER A 60 -23.00 9.12 7.07
N THR A 61 -23.68 9.74 6.11
CA THR A 61 -23.08 10.16 4.83
C THR A 61 -22.03 11.28 5.02
N ASP A 62 -22.23 12.15 6.01
CA ASP A 62 -21.33 13.28 6.29
C ASP A 62 -20.06 12.83 7.02
N GLU A 63 -20.20 11.91 7.98
CA GLU A 63 -19.07 11.27 8.67
C GLU A 63 -18.19 10.47 7.71
N CYS A 64 -18.81 9.69 6.80
CA CYS A 64 -18.09 8.91 5.78
C CYS A 64 -17.27 9.81 4.83
N LYS A 65 -17.86 10.93 4.36
CA LYS A 65 -17.16 11.91 3.53
C LYS A 65 -15.98 12.54 4.29
N THR A 66 -16.19 12.85 5.56
CA THR A 66 -15.15 13.43 6.42
C THR A 66 -14.00 12.45 6.62
N ALA A 67 -14.28 11.16 6.85
CA ALA A 67 -13.28 10.12 6.98
C ALA A 67 -12.45 9.92 5.69
N LEU A 68 -13.11 9.95 4.52
CA LEU A 68 -12.42 9.90 3.23
C LEU A 68 -11.52 11.11 3.00
N CYS A 69 -11.99 12.33 3.31
CA CYS A 69 -11.18 13.53 3.20
C CYS A 69 -9.94 13.47 4.12
N GLN A 70 -10.12 13.00 5.36
CA GLN A 70 -9.03 12.83 6.31
C GLN A 70 -8.03 11.76 5.83
N ALA A 71 -8.51 10.65 5.28
CA ALA A 71 -7.66 9.61 4.71
C ALA A 71 -6.88 10.11 3.48
N VAL A 72 -7.49 10.96 2.64
CA VAL A 72 -6.81 11.59 1.51
C VAL A 72 -5.64 12.45 1.98
N ALA A 73 -5.84 13.23 3.05
CA ALA A 73 -4.76 14.01 3.63
C ALA A 73 -3.66 13.12 4.23
N SER A 74 -4.01 12.01 4.88
CA SER A 74 -3.04 11.12 5.55
C SER A 74 -2.16 10.30 4.60
N VAL A 75 -2.60 10.08 3.36
CA VAL A 75 -1.80 9.36 2.35
C VAL A 75 -0.90 10.26 1.51
N CYS A 76 -1.07 11.59 1.55
CA CYS A 76 -0.22 12.53 0.84
C CYS A 76 0.92 12.97 1.77
N ILE A 77 2.16 12.65 1.40
CA ILE A 77 3.30 13.01 2.23
C ILE A 77 3.72 14.47 2.02
N SER A 78 4.03 15.17 3.12
CA SER A 78 4.62 16.51 3.07
C SER A 78 6.15 16.47 3.24
N THR A 79 6.65 15.44 3.90
CA THR A 79 8.09 15.19 4.10
C THR A 79 8.49 13.78 3.65
N PRO A 80 9.76 13.56 3.22
CA PRO A 80 10.20 12.27 2.67
C PRO A 80 10.13 11.08 3.63
N ASN A 81 10.04 11.32 4.93
CA ASN A 81 10.08 10.27 5.96
C ASN A 81 8.68 9.85 6.45
N GLU A 82 7.62 10.52 5.98
CA GLU A 82 6.25 10.13 6.31
C GLU A 82 5.91 8.80 5.65
N ARG A 83 5.33 7.89 6.44
CA ARG A 83 4.96 6.54 6.01
C ARG A 83 3.48 6.28 6.33
N PRO A 84 2.58 6.42 5.35
CA PRO A 84 1.17 6.21 5.61
C PRO A 84 0.87 4.74 5.89
N LYS A 85 -0.32 4.50 6.45
CA LYS A 85 -0.84 3.17 6.75
C LYS A 85 -2.07 2.81 5.94
N ILE A 86 -2.49 3.65 5.00
CA ILE A 86 -3.65 3.43 4.11
C ILE A 86 -3.13 3.38 2.67
N CYS A 87 -3.70 2.49 1.85
CA CYS A 87 -3.32 2.40 0.45
C CYS A 87 -4.01 3.47 -0.39
N PHE A 88 -3.25 4.36 -1.02
CA PHE A 88 -3.79 5.43 -1.86
C PHE A 88 -4.56 4.91 -3.09
N LEU A 89 -4.20 3.73 -3.63
CA LEU A 89 -4.92 3.10 -4.74
C LEU A 89 -6.26 2.50 -4.29
N CYS A 90 -6.32 1.85 -3.13
CA CYS A 90 -7.60 1.43 -2.56
C CYS A 90 -8.48 2.64 -2.25
N LEU A 91 -7.91 3.64 -1.57
CA LEU A 91 -8.62 4.87 -1.21
C LEU A 91 -9.21 5.58 -2.43
N GLY A 92 -8.45 5.66 -3.52
CA GLY A 92 -8.86 6.29 -4.78
C GLY A 92 -9.78 5.44 -5.66
N ASN A 93 -10.11 4.19 -5.30
CA ASN A 93 -10.94 3.32 -6.12
C ASN A 93 -12.42 3.38 -5.70
N PRO A 94 -13.30 4.02 -6.49
CA PRO A 94 -14.73 4.14 -6.14
C PRO A 94 -15.50 2.83 -6.27
N ARG A 95 -14.92 1.78 -6.88
CA ARG A 95 -15.56 0.46 -7.02
C ARG A 95 -15.44 -0.40 -5.76
N LEU A 96 -14.55 -0.04 -4.84
CA LEU A 96 -14.39 -0.75 -3.58
C LEU A 96 -15.35 -0.19 -2.52
N PRO A 97 -15.90 -1.04 -1.64
CA PRO A 97 -16.67 -0.57 -0.49
C PRO A 97 -15.80 0.27 0.45
N GLU A 98 -16.41 1.21 1.16
CA GLU A 98 -15.68 2.21 1.97
C GLU A 98 -14.72 1.60 2.99
N HIS A 99 -15.11 0.51 3.67
CA HIS A 99 -14.27 -0.16 4.65
C HIS A 99 -12.97 -0.74 4.04
N GLU A 100 -12.97 -1.10 2.75
CA GLU A 100 -11.76 -1.54 2.04
C GLU A 100 -10.91 -0.34 1.61
N ARG A 101 -11.56 0.77 1.21
CA ARG A 101 -10.89 2.03 0.83
C ARG A 101 -10.15 2.68 2.00
N LEU A 102 -10.74 2.61 3.20
CA LEU A 102 -10.21 3.15 4.45
C LEU A 102 -9.39 2.14 5.26
N LYS A 103 -9.12 0.95 4.70
CA LYS A 103 -8.38 -0.09 5.41
C LYS A 103 -7.02 0.41 5.85
N THR A 104 -6.80 0.42 7.15
CA THR A 104 -5.53 0.78 7.78
C THR A 104 -4.72 -0.48 8.07
N TYR A 105 -3.47 -0.47 7.64
CA TYR A 105 -2.49 -1.52 7.84
C TYR A 105 -1.75 -1.34 9.17
N SER A 106 -1.31 -2.44 9.79
CA SER A 106 -0.66 -2.39 11.11
C SER A 106 0.67 -1.63 11.07
N THR A 107 1.47 -1.92 10.03
CA THR A 107 2.78 -1.29 9.78
C THR A 107 2.86 -0.77 8.34
N PRO A 108 3.67 0.27 8.05
CA PRO A 108 3.83 0.72 6.66
C PRO A 108 4.51 -0.35 5.79
N GLY A 109 5.37 -1.20 6.34
CA GLY A 109 5.88 -2.39 5.65
C GLY A 109 4.77 -3.34 5.16
N SER A 110 3.73 -3.59 5.98
CA SER A 110 2.58 -4.40 5.56
C SER A 110 1.73 -3.72 4.48
N LEU A 111 1.67 -2.38 4.48
CA LEU A 111 1.07 -1.61 3.40
C LEU A 111 1.88 -1.75 2.10
N SER A 112 3.21 -1.64 2.17
CA SER A 112 4.09 -1.80 1.00
C SER A 112 3.94 -3.20 0.36
N LEU A 113 3.84 -4.25 1.17
CA LEU A 113 3.57 -5.61 0.67
C LEU A 113 2.22 -5.69 -0.02
N HIS A 114 1.16 -5.16 0.60
CA HIS A 114 -0.15 -5.11 -0.02
C HIS A 114 -0.11 -4.37 -1.37
N PHE A 115 0.53 -3.20 -1.41
CA PHE A 115 0.67 -2.41 -2.62
C PHE A 115 1.33 -3.23 -3.75
N VAL A 116 2.43 -3.92 -3.44
CA VAL A 116 3.14 -4.74 -4.42
C VAL A 116 2.28 -5.92 -4.91
N ASP A 117 1.73 -6.69 -3.98
CA ASP A 117 1.05 -7.94 -4.30
C ASP A 117 -0.30 -7.73 -5.00
N TRP A 118 -1.01 -6.64 -4.68
CA TRP A 118 -2.35 -6.38 -5.20
C TRP A 118 -2.38 -5.33 -6.31
N HIS A 119 -1.42 -4.41 -6.35
CA HIS A 119 -1.44 -3.31 -7.32
C HIS A 119 -0.25 -3.28 -8.29
N VAL A 120 0.82 -4.03 -8.03
CA VAL A 120 2.02 -3.97 -8.90
C VAL A 120 2.24 -5.28 -9.64
N LYS A 121 2.13 -6.44 -8.97
CA LYS A 121 2.28 -7.77 -9.59
C LYS A 121 1.14 -8.14 -10.54
N PRO A 122 -0.14 -7.89 -10.22
CA PRO A 122 -1.25 -8.34 -11.07
C PRO A 122 -1.44 -7.52 -12.34
N TYR A 123 -0.77 -6.37 -12.47
CA TYR A 123 -0.98 -5.46 -13.59
C TYR A 123 -0.15 -5.86 -14.82
N PRO A 124 -0.73 -5.75 -16.03
CA PRO A 124 -0.05 -6.06 -17.28
C PRO A 124 1.07 -5.05 -17.59
N LYS A 125 2.00 -5.40 -18.50
CA LYS A 125 3.10 -4.52 -18.94
C LYS A 125 2.64 -3.12 -19.34
N GLU A 126 1.55 -3.03 -20.10
CA GLU A 126 0.94 -1.78 -20.55
C GLU A 126 0.01 -1.19 -19.47
N MET A 127 0.51 -1.07 -18.24
CA MET A 127 -0.25 -0.56 -17.11
C MET A 127 -0.42 0.96 -17.20
N ARG A 128 -1.66 1.41 -17.42
CA ARG A 128 -2.04 2.82 -17.25
C ARG A 128 -3.01 2.96 -16.09
N VAL A 129 -2.60 3.67 -15.05
CA VAL A 129 -3.44 3.93 -13.87
C VAL A 129 -3.44 5.41 -13.56
N LYS A 130 -4.62 5.96 -13.29
CA LYS A 130 -4.77 7.31 -12.73
C LYS A 130 -4.80 7.22 -11.22
N CYS A 131 -3.97 8.00 -10.54
CA CYS A 131 -4.04 8.14 -9.09
C CYS A 131 -5.34 8.87 -8.71
N GLY A 132 -6.26 8.21 -8.02
CA GLY A 132 -7.53 8.81 -7.59
C GLY A 132 -7.39 9.88 -6.50
N VAL A 133 -6.19 10.01 -5.90
CA VAL A 133 -5.88 11.00 -4.86
C VAL A 133 -5.26 12.26 -5.47
N CYS A 134 -4.18 12.10 -6.25
CA CYS A 134 -3.47 13.23 -6.87
C CYS A 134 -3.95 13.57 -8.29
N ASN A 135 -4.84 12.77 -8.88
CA ASN A 135 -5.31 12.88 -10.26
C ASN A 135 -4.21 12.79 -11.35
N LYS A 136 -3.01 12.29 -11.01
CA LYS A 136 -1.89 12.09 -11.95
C LYS A 136 -2.04 10.79 -12.74
N GLU A 137 -1.69 10.82 -14.01
CA GLU A 137 -1.63 9.63 -14.87
C GLU A 137 -0.27 8.94 -14.74
N LEU A 138 -0.31 7.62 -14.52
CA LEU A 138 0.85 6.77 -14.31
C LEU A 138 0.90 5.78 -15.48
N GLU A 139 1.80 6.07 -16.43
CA GLU A 139 1.83 5.42 -17.74
C GLU A 139 2.43 4.01 -17.76
N HIS A 140 3.28 3.72 -16.77
CA HIS A 140 3.98 2.45 -16.68
C HIS A 140 4.36 2.16 -15.22
N LYS A 141 4.76 0.92 -14.97
CA LYS A 141 5.04 0.40 -13.62
C LYS A 141 6.09 1.19 -12.84
N ALA A 142 7.18 1.60 -13.48
CA ALA A 142 8.21 2.40 -12.82
C ALA A 142 7.70 3.79 -12.40
N HIS A 143 6.84 4.42 -13.23
CA HIS A 143 6.19 5.69 -12.88
C HIS A 143 5.25 5.52 -11.69
N LEU A 144 4.46 4.43 -11.65
CA LEU A 144 3.64 4.12 -10.47
C LEU A 144 4.50 3.93 -9.21
N MET A 145 5.58 3.17 -9.32
CA MET A 145 6.49 2.91 -8.19
C MET A 145 7.10 4.21 -7.65
N ASN A 146 7.62 5.06 -8.53
CA ASN A 146 8.18 6.35 -8.15
C ASN A 146 7.12 7.29 -7.55
N HIS A 147 5.92 7.31 -8.12
CA HIS A 147 4.81 8.10 -7.60
C HIS A 147 4.38 7.64 -6.20
N ALA A 148 4.29 6.33 -5.97
CA ALA A 148 3.95 5.75 -4.67
C ALA A 148 4.95 6.17 -3.59
N GLU A 149 6.25 6.20 -3.91
CA GLU A 149 7.30 6.65 -3.00
C GLU A 149 7.26 8.16 -2.77
N THR A 150 7.25 8.95 -3.84
CA THR A 150 7.45 10.42 -3.77
C THR A 150 6.22 11.20 -3.36
N ALA A 151 5.02 10.73 -3.70
CA ALA A 151 3.76 11.41 -3.35
C ALA A 151 3.04 10.77 -2.17
N HIS A 152 3.27 9.47 -1.94
CA HIS A 152 2.51 8.68 -0.98
C HIS A 152 3.36 7.89 0.01
N GLY A 153 4.70 8.06 0.05
CA GLY A 153 5.56 7.44 1.06
C GLY A 153 5.55 5.90 1.10
N ILE A 154 4.97 5.23 0.10
CA ILE A 154 4.96 3.77 0.01
C ILE A 154 6.24 3.33 -0.70
N VAL A 155 7.17 2.77 0.07
CA VAL A 155 8.45 2.30 -0.45
C VAL A 155 8.38 0.79 -0.66
N SER A 156 8.51 0.33 -1.90
CA SER A 156 8.81 -1.07 -2.21
C SER A 156 10.30 -1.21 -2.49
N ARG A 157 10.94 -2.11 -1.77
CA ARG A 157 12.34 -2.44 -1.98
C ARG A 157 12.54 -3.76 -2.74
N LEU A 158 11.45 -4.31 -3.29
CA LEU A 158 11.60 -5.42 -4.22
C LEU A 158 12.34 -4.92 -5.47
N PRO A 159 13.41 -5.61 -5.90
CA PRO A 159 14.05 -5.32 -7.17
C PRO A 159 13.00 -5.29 -8.28
N LEU A 160 13.12 -4.38 -9.26
CA LEU A 160 12.17 -4.32 -10.38
C LEU A 160 12.03 -5.68 -11.09
N SER A 161 13.11 -6.48 -11.11
CA SER A 161 13.12 -7.87 -11.60
C SER A 161 12.23 -8.83 -10.81
N ALA A 162 12.02 -8.60 -9.51
CA ALA A 162 11.14 -9.40 -8.65
C ALA A 162 9.66 -9.00 -8.78
N LEU A 163 9.36 -7.94 -9.53
CA LEU A 163 7.99 -7.45 -9.74
C LEU A 163 7.35 -8.05 -11.01
N GLY A 164 8.04 -8.91 -11.75
CA GLY A 164 7.61 -9.43 -13.05
C GLY A 164 8.20 -8.63 -14.23
N PRO A 165 7.92 -9.04 -15.48
CA PRO A 165 8.53 -8.43 -16.64
C PRO A 165 8.07 -6.96 -16.77
N ILE A 166 9.05 -6.06 -16.90
CA ILE A 166 8.87 -4.60 -17.09
C ILE A 166 8.43 -4.34 -18.53
#